data_AF-A0A453D2Y2-F1
#
_entry.id   AF-A0A453D2Y2-F1
#
_cell.length_a   1.000
_cell.length_b   1.000
_cell.length_c   1.000
_cell.angle_alpha   90.00
_cell.angle_beta   90.00
_cell.angle_gamma   90.00
#
_symmetry.space_group_name_H-M   'P 1'
#
loop_
_entity.id
_entity.type
_entity.pdbx_description
1 polymer ?
#
loop_
_entity_poly.entity_id
_entity_poly.type
_entity_poly.pdbx_seq_one_letter_code
_entity_poly.pdbx_strand_id
1 'polypeptide(L)'
;LGRKGSLLAVCSLNAIFGLLTALSPNYWAYVALRILTGFSAGSICLCSFILATEPVGPSYRGVVGMSTCYFFSGGIAILAGIAAMFQSSWRLLYVVTSMPSLVFVLTIMPFVSESPRWYLVRRRAEDAMRIIRDIASTNRKSIPDGITLKIDDEDDINKNIEESSSILDVFRSRTTRGRLVLSVLISFLCSVVYYGLSLNVVNLKINLYISVAVNSLAEMPAFLLTTVLLQHLGRKPLAIGSMLLSGVFCTSASLITGVGAMR
;
A
#
# COMPACT_ATOMS: atom_id res chain seq x y z
N LEU A 1 -14.79 12.38 4.52
CA LEU A 1 -13.48 12.29 5.20
C LEU A 1 -12.38 12.56 4.17
N GLY A 2 -11.35 13.34 4.51
CA GLY A 2 -10.18 13.51 3.66
C GLY A 2 -9.25 12.30 3.71
N ARG A 3 -8.12 12.31 2.99
CA ARG A 3 -7.18 11.18 2.96
C ARG A 3 -6.57 10.93 4.34
N LYS A 4 -6.25 12.00 5.07
CA LYS A 4 -5.83 12.00 6.48
C LYS A 4 -6.88 11.35 7.38
N GLY A 5 -8.13 11.78 7.25
CA GLY A 5 -9.25 11.29 8.06
C GLY A 5 -9.57 9.82 7.80
N SER A 6 -9.53 9.39 6.54
CA SER A 6 -9.70 7.98 6.17
C SER A 6 -8.56 7.12 6.71
N LEU A 7 -7.30 7.58 6.61
CA LEU A 7 -6.16 6.85 7.17
C LEU A 7 -6.27 6.71 8.69
N LEU A 8 -6.64 7.77 9.41
CA LEU A 8 -6.86 7.74 10.85
C LEU A 8 -7.94 6.71 11.23
N ALA A 9 -9.09 6.74 10.55
CA ALA A 9 -10.20 5.83 10.83
C ALA A 9 -9.79 4.37 10.63
N VAL A 10 -9.16 4.07 9.50
CA VAL A 10 -8.77 2.70 9.16
C VAL A 10 -7.64 2.18 10.06
N CYS A 11 -6.64 3.01 10.39
CA CYS A 11 -5.59 2.64 11.35
C CYS A 11 -6.16 2.37 12.75
N SER A 12 -7.13 3.18 13.19
CA SER A 12 -7.81 2.99 14.47
C SER A 12 -8.61 1.69 14.48
N LEU A 13 -9.38 1.42 13.42
CA LEU A 13 -10.11 0.16 13.26
C LEU A 13 -9.18 -1.05 13.24
N ASN A 14 -8.05 -0.97 12.53
CA ASN A 14 -7.07 -2.05 12.49
C ASN A 14 -6.50 -2.35 13.89
N ALA A 15 -6.15 -1.32 14.66
CA ALA A 15 -5.64 -1.49 16.01
C ALA A 15 -6.68 -2.09 16.97
N ILE A 16 -7.93 -1.62 16.91
CA ILE A 16 -9.04 -2.14 17.73
C ILE A 16 -9.31 -3.61 17.38
N PHE A 17 -9.47 -3.94 16.10
CA PHE A 17 -9.73 -5.31 15.66
C PHE A 17 -8.53 -6.23 15.92
N GLY A 18 -7.30 -5.73 15.82
CA GLY A 18 -6.08 -6.47 16.17
C GLY A 18 -6.03 -6.86 17.65
N LEU A 19 -6.33 -5.93 18.55
CA LEU A 19 -6.42 -6.21 19.99
C LEU A 19 -7.59 -7.13 20.34
N LEU A 20 -8.76 -6.93 19.72
CA LEU A 20 -9.91 -7.82 19.91
C LEU A 20 -9.60 -9.24 19.41
N THR A 21 -8.80 -9.39 18.36
CA THR A 21 -8.36 -10.70 17.86
C THR A 21 -7.53 -11.45 18.91
N ALA A 22 -6.70 -10.74 19.68
CA ALA A 22 -5.94 -11.35 20.77
C ALA A 22 -6.84 -11.89 21.90
N LEU A 23 -8.01 -11.25 22.11
CA LEU A 23 -8.99 -11.59 23.14
C LEU A 23 -10.08 -12.57 22.65
N SER A 24 -10.01 -13.06 21.40
CA SER A 24 -11.09 -13.87 20.84
C SER A 24 -11.27 -15.18 21.63
N PRO A 25 -12.49 -15.48 22.14
CA PRO A 25 -12.76 -16.70 22.90
C PRO A 25 -13.02 -17.91 21.99
N ASN A 26 -13.61 -17.67 20.82
CA ASN A 26 -14.11 -18.72 19.91
C ASN A 26 -13.50 -18.56 18.50
N TYR A 27 -13.39 -19.67 17.77
CA TYR A 27 -12.86 -19.68 16.40
C TYR A 27 -13.62 -18.76 15.44
N TRP A 28 -14.97 -18.75 15.50
CA TRP A 28 -15.79 -17.89 14.64
C TRP A 28 -15.58 -16.40 14.91
N ALA A 29 -15.40 -16.02 16.17
CA ALA A 29 -15.06 -14.64 16.55
C ALA A 29 -13.68 -14.26 16.02
N TYR A 30 -12.71 -15.18 16.13
CA TYR A 30 -11.38 -15.00 15.54
C TYR A 30 -11.45 -14.79 14.03
N VAL A 31 -12.18 -15.63 13.28
CA VAL A 31 -12.32 -15.50 11.83
C VAL A 31 -12.98 -14.18 11.44
N ALA A 32 -14.08 -13.80 12.09
CA ALA A 32 -14.77 -12.54 11.82
C ALA A 32 -13.85 -11.32 12.05
N LEU A 33 -13.12 -11.30 13.17
CA LEU A 33 -12.16 -10.24 13.47
C LEU A 33 -11.00 -10.23 12.47
N ARG A 34 -10.52 -11.40 12.02
CA ARG A 34 -9.46 -11.48 10.99
C ARG A 34 -9.92 -10.91 9.65
N ILE A 35 -11.17 -11.16 9.24
CA ILE A 35 -11.74 -10.55 8.03
C ILE A 35 -11.76 -9.02 8.16
N LEU A 36 -12.17 -8.49 9.31
CA LEU A 36 -12.21 -7.05 9.58
C LEU A 36 -10.81 -6.42 9.62
N THR A 37 -9.82 -7.09 10.22
CA THR A 37 -8.43 -6.64 10.18
C THR A 37 -7.87 -6.64 8.77
N GLY A 38 -8.20 -7.66 7.95
CA GLY A 38 -7.77 -7.74 6.55
C GLY A 38 -8.32 -6.60 5.70
N PHE A 39 -9.61 -6.29 5.85
CA PHE A 39 -10.23 -5.14 5.17
C PHE A 39 -9.56 -3.82 5.56
N SER A 40 -9.22 -3.67 6.85
CA SER A 40 -8.55 -2.49 7.36
C SER A 40 -7.11 -2.39 6.83
N ALA A 41 -6.33 -3.47 6.90
CA ALA A 41 -4.95 -3.51 6.42
C ALA A 41 -4.81 -3.14 4.94
N GLY A 42 -5.68 -3.68 4.07
CA GLY A 42 -5.70 -3.32 2.65
C GLY A 42 -6.01 -1.84 2.43
N SER A 43 -6.97 -1.30 3.20
CA SER A 43 -7.35 0.11 3.16
C SER A 43 -6.24 1.05 3.67
N ILE A 44 -5.45 0.63 4.67
CA ILE A 44 -4.29 1.38 5.18
C ILE A 44 -3.25 1.52 4.08
N CYS A 45 -2.90 0.42 3.41
CA CYS A 45 -1.91 0.42 2.33
C CYS A 45 -2.31 1.43 1.23
N LEU A 46 -3.56 1.36 0.78
CA LEU A 46 -4.07 2.25 -0.27
C LEU A 46 -4.13 3.72 0.19
N CYS A 47 -4.63 4.00 1.39
CA CYS A 47 -4.70 5.38 1.90
C CYS A 47 -3.31 5.98 2.12
N SER A 48 -2.37 5.19 2.65
CA SER A 48 -0.99 5.62 2.90
C SER A 48 -0.25 5.91 1.60
N PHE A 49 -0.38 5.02 0.61
CA PHE A 49 0.21 5.21 -0.71
C PHE A 49 -0.32 6.47 -1.40
N ILE A 50 -1.63 6.70 -1.35
CA ILE A 50 -2.25 7.88 -1.94
C ILE A 50 -1.78 9.14 -1.23
N LEU A 51 -1.79 9.17 0.10
CA LEU A 51 -1.35 10.32 0.88
C LEU A 51 0.13 10.64 0.67
N ALA A 52 0.98 9.63 0.47
CA ALA A 52 2.40 9.82 0.17
C ALA A 52 2.64 10.33 -1.26
N THR A 53 1.83 9.93 -2.23
CA THR A 53 2.05 10.25 -3.65
C THR A 53 1.34 11.51 -4.13
N GLU A 54 0.22 11.90 -3.52
CA GLU A 54 -0.56 13.09 -3.91
C GLU A 54 0.20 14.43 -3.75
N PRO A 55 1.00 14.66 -2.69
CA PRO A 55 1.81 15.89 -2.55
C PRO A 55 3.02 15.93 -3.50
N VAL A 56 3.40 14.80 -4.09
CA VAL A 56 4.66 14.63 -4.81
C VAL A 56 4.45 14.82 -6.32
N GLY A 57 5.36 15.55 -6.95
CA GLY A 57 5.36 15.79 -8.40
C GLY A 57 5.54 14.51 -9.24
N PRO A 58 5.07 14.48 -10.50
CA PRO A 58 5.07 13.28 -11.35
C PRO A 58 6.42 12.53 -11.43
N SER A 59 7.53 13.26 -11.44
CA SER A 59 8.89 12.71 -11.56
C SER A 59 9.33 11.88 -10.34
N TYR A 60 8.86 12.23 -9.14
CA TYR A 60 9.24 11.55 -7.89
C TYR A 60 8.17 10.58 -7.37
N ARG A 61 6.95 10.59 -7.95
CA ARG A 61 5.86 9.67 -7.55
C ARG A 61 6.26 8.20 -7.64
N GLY A 62 7.08 7.83 -8.62
CA GLY A 62 7.59 6.46 -8.75
C GLY A 62 8.44 6.06 -7.54
N VAL A 63 9.40 6.89 -7.17
CA VAL A 63 10.32 6.64 -6.05
C VAL A 63 9.58 6.60 -4.71
N VAL A 64 8.69 7.56 -4.46
CA VAL A 64 7.89 7.62 -3.23
C VAL A 64 6.87 6.48 -3.14
N GLY A 65 6.34 6.05 -4.29
CA GLY A 65 5.53 4.84 -4.35
C GLY A 65 6.32 3.61 -3.90
N MET A 66 7.54 3.44 -4.42
CA MET A 66 8.41 2.31 -4.08
C MET A 66 8.90 2.34 -2.63
N SER A 67 9.11 3.52 -2.02
CA SER A 67 9.44 3.62 -0.59
C SER A 67 8.37 2.98 0.30
N THR A 68 7.09 3.04 -0.10
CA THR A 68 6.01 2.37 0.64
C THR A 68 6.19 0.85 0.66
N CYS A 69 6.65 0.27 -0.45
CA CYS A 69 6.94 -1.17 -0.55
C CYS A 69 8.12 -1.58 0.35
N TYR A 70 9.14 -0.73 0.50
CA TYR A 70 10.24 -0.98 1.44
C TYR A 70 9.77 -1.07 2.89
N PHE A 71 8.88 -0.16 3.31
CA PHE A 71 8.30 -0.23 4.66
C PHE A 71 7.45 -1.49 4.85
N PHE A 72 6.74 -1.94 3.80
CA PHE A 72 5.96 -3.17 3.85
C PHE A 72 6.86 -4.41 4.04
N SER A 73 7.87 -4.58 3.18
CA SER A 73 8.84 -5.69 3.29
C SER A 73 9.62 -5.65 4.62
N GLY A 74 10.08 -4.46 5.03
CA GLY A 74 10.72 -4.27 6.33
C GLY A 74 9.80 -4.63 7.50
N GLY A 75 8.52 -4.28 7.41
CA GLY A 75 7.50 -4.65 8.39
C GLY A 75 7.33 -6.17 8.51
N ILE A 76 7.34 -6.91 7.40
CA ILE A 76 7.27 -8.38 7.43
C ILE A 76 8.54 -8.98 8.05
N ALA A 77 9.73 -8.45 7.73
CA ALA A 77 10.98 -8.92 8.31
C ALA A 77 11.04 -8.68 9.84
N ILE A 78 10.63 -7.49 10.31
CA ILE A 78 10.51 -7.19 11.74
C ILE A 78 9.49 -8.11 12.40
N LEU A 79 8.34 -8.33 11.75
CA LEU A 79 7.30 -9.24 12.25
C LEU A 79 7.84 -10.67 12.41
N ALA A 80 8.61 -11.16 11.44
CA ALA A 80 9.24 -12.48 11.53
C ALA A 80 10.21 -12.57 12.72
N GLY A 81 10.97 -11.51 12.98
CA GLY A 81 11.85 -11.41 14.17
C GLY A 81 11.07 -11.40 15.49
N ILE A 82 10.02 -10.59 15.60
CA ILE A 82 9.14 -10.56 16.78
C ILE A 82 8.48 -11.93 16.99
N ALA A 83 7.99 -12.54 15.92
CA ALA A 83 7.37 -13.86 15.97
C ALA A 83 8.35 -14.95 16.44
N ALA A 84 9.62 -14.84 16.06
CA ALA A 84 10.67 -15.73 16.56
C ALA A 84 10.94 -15.58 18.07
N MET A 85 10.71 -14.39 18.66
CA MET A 85 10.85 -14.15 20.09
C MET A 85 9.62 -14.58 20.90
N PHE A 86 8.41 -14.42 20.33
CA PHE A 86 7.13 -14.65 21.02
C PHE A 86 6.43 -15.95 20.58
N GLN A 87 7.18 -17.03 20.37
CA GLN A 87 6.66 -18.31 19.87
C GLN A 87 5.60 -18.95 20.77
N SER A 88 5.65 -18.66 22.07
CA SER A 88 4.82 -19.33 23.08
C SER A 88 3.38 -18.80 23.15
N SER A 89 3.07 -17.62 22.58
CA SER A 89 1.73 -17.02 22.69
C SER A 89 1.37 -16.17 21.47
N TRP A 90 0.58 -16.75 20.56
CA TRP A 90 0.02 -16.06 19.40
C TRP A 90 -0.80 -14.81 19.77
N ARG A 91 -1.43 -14.80 20.96
CA ARG A 91 -2.18 -13.65 21.48
C ARG A 91 -1.26 -12.46 21.76
N LEU A 92 -0.11 -12.70 22.39
CA LEU A 92 0.88 -11.64 22.65
C LEU A 92 1.45 -11.08 21.35
N LEU A 93 1.64 -11.92 20.33
CA LEU A 93 2.07 -11.49 19.00
C LEU A 93 1.07 -10.46 18.40
N TYR A 94 -0.24 -10.70 18.52
CA TYR A 94 -1.24 -9.73 18.07
C TYR A 94 -1.24 -8.43 18.86
N VAL A 95 -1.03 -8.49 20.18
CA VAL A 95 -0.90 -7.29 21.01
C VAL A 95 0.31 -6.46 20.59
N VAL A 96 1.49 -7.10 20.52
CA VAL A 96 2.75 -6.44 20.16
C VAL A 96 2.69 -5.83 18.76
N THR A 97 2.09 -6.50 17.80
CA THR A 97 1.94 -6.00 16.42
C THR A 97 0.92 -4.88 16.28
N SER A 98 -0.06 -4.79 17.18
CA SER A 98 -1.05 -3.71 17.19
C SER A 98 -0.50 -2.42 17.84
N MET A 99 0.52 -2.53 18.71
CA MET A 99 1.11 -1.37 19.41
C MET A 99 1.72 -0.32 18.46
N PRO A 100 2.54 -0.67 17.44
CA PRO A 100 3.06 0.32 16.49
C PRO A 100 1.96 1.10 15.76
N SER A 101 0.85 0.45 15.41
CA SER A 101 -0.29 1.12 14.78
C SER A 101 -0.95 2.14 15.71
N LEU A 102 -1.08 1.82 17.00
CA LEU A 102 -1.60 2.75 18.01
C LEU A 102 -0.66 3.94 18.21
N VAL A 103 0.65 3.68 18.33
CA VAL A 103 1.64 4.74 18.45
C VAL A 103 1.57 5.67 17.24
N PHE A 104 1.51 5.13 16.02
CA PHE A 104 1.38 5.94 14.82
C PHE A 104 0.13 6.84 14.83
N VAL A 105 -1.01 6.29 15.23
CA VAL A 105 -2.28 7.03 15.34
C VAL A 105 -2.21 8.14 16.39
N LEU A 106 -1.58 7.89 17.54
CA LEU A 106 -1.54 8.82 18.65
C LEU A 106 -0.46 9.90 18.49
N THR A 107 0.73 9.54 17.99
CA THR A 107 1.90 10.43 18.00
C THR A 107 2.21 11.03 16.65
N ILE A 108 2.10 10.29 15.55
CA ILE A 108 2.55 10.77 14.23
C ILE A 108 1.39 11.45 13.48
N MET A 109 0.18 10.92 13.60
CA MET A 109 -1.00 11.40 12.88
C MET A 109 -1.35 12.89 13.09
N PRO A 110 -1.17 13.49 14.28
CA PRO A 110 -1.41 14.92 14.46
C PRO A 110 -0.53 15.79 13.54
N PHE A 111 0.72 15.38 13.34
CA PHE A 111 1.72 16.12 12.56
C PHE A 111 1.60 15.93 11.04
N VAL A 112 0.85 14.93 10.59
CA VAL A 112 0.67 14.68 9.14
C VAL A 112 -0.31 15.69 8.56
N SER A 113 0.13 16.48 7.59
CA SER A 113 -0.74 17.37 6.82
C SER A 113 -1.62 16.59 5.84
N GLU A 114 -2.83 17.09 5.61
CA GLU A 114 -3.76 16.53 4.61
C GLU A 114 -3.27 16.83 3.18
N SER A 115 -3.74 16.05 2.20
CA SER A 115 -3.29 16.20 0.82
C SER A 115 -3.65 17.57 0.21
N PRO A 116 -2.69 18.29 -0.42
CA PRO A 116 -2.96 19.55 -1.12
C PRO A 116 -4.02 19.41 -2.22
N ARG A 117 -4.04 18.27 -2.93
CA ARG A 117 -5.04 18.00 -3.98
C ARG A 117 -6.44 17.88 -3.42
N TRP A 118 -6.60 17.31 -2.24
CA TRP A 118 -7.92 17.18 -1.60
C TRP A 118 -8.52 18.55 -1.26
N TYR A 119 -7.68 19.49 -0.79
CA TYR A 119 -8.09 20.88 -0.54
C TYR A 119 -8.48 21.60 -1.83
N LEU A 120 -7.71 21.44 -2.91
CA LEU A 120 -8.03 22.03 -4.21
C LEU A 120 -9.36 21.53 -4.78
N VAL A 121 -9.63 20.22 -4.74
CA VAL A 121 -10.90 19.64 -5.21
C VAL A 121 -12.10 20.14 -4.38
N ARG A 122 -11.88 20.49 -3.10
CA ARG A 122 -12.91 21.07 -2.22
C ARG A 122 -13.03 22.59 -2.31
N ARG A 123 -12.42 23.23 -3.32
CA ARG A 123 -12.39 24.69 -3.51
C ARG A 123 -11.75 25.45 -2.34
N ARG A 124 -10.88 24.80 -1.56
CA ARG A 124 -10.09 25.41 -0.48
C ARG A 124 -8.66 25.65 -0.97
N ALA A 125 -8.51 26.57 -1.93
CA ALA A 125 -7.21 26.85 -2.54
C ALA A 125 -6.21 27.47 -1.55
N GLU A 126 -6.68 28.25 -0.58
CA GLU A 126 -5.85 28.88 0.45
C GLU A 126 -5.17 27.84 1.37
N ASP A 127 -5.94 26.85 1.85
CA ASP A 127 -5.44 25.75 2.67
C ASP A 127 -4.41 24.90 1.89
N ALA A 128 -4.68 24.62 0.61
CA ALA A 128 -3.74 23.93 -0.26
C ALA A 128 -2.44 24.72 -0.43
N MET A 129 -2.53 26.03 -0.66
CA MET A 129 -1.38 26.90 -0.85
C MET A 129 -0.53 27.00 0.43
N ARG A 130 -1.17 27.03 1.61
CA ARG A 130 -0.48 27.00 2.91
C ARG A 130 0.38 25.76 3.05
N ILE A 131 -0.15 24.57 2.75
CA ILE A 131 0.59 23.32 2.84
C ILE A 131 1.76 23.28 1.84
N ILE A 132 1.54 23.77 0.61
CA ILE A 132 2.62 23.82 -0.39
C ILE A 132 3.71 24.81 0.02
N ARG A 133 3.37 25.96 0.62
CA ARG A 133 4.34 26.91 1.20
C ARG A 133 5.13 26.28 2.35
N ASP A 134 4.47 25.54 3.25
CA ASP A 134 5.15 24.83 4.34
C ASP A 134 6.13 23.77 3.78
N ILE A 135 5.71 23.00 2.78
CA ILE A 135 6.58 22.03 2.07
C ILE A 135 7.75 22.74 1.39
N ALA A 136 7.51 23.88 0.74
CA ALA A 136 8.55 24.63 0.04
C ALA A 136 9.57 25.26 1.00
N SER A 137 9.10 25.81 2.13
CA SER A 137 9.95 26.34 3.20
C SER A 137 10.84 25.25 3.80
N THR A 138 10.28 24.06 4.04
CA THR A 138 11.03 22.88 4.52
C THR A 138 12.09 22.44 3.51
N ASN A 139 11.77 22.54 2.21
CA ASN A 139 12.69 22.23 1.11
C ASN A 139 13.63 23.39 0.73
N ARG A 140 13.64 24.50 1.48
CA ARG A 140 14.40 25.73 1.21
C ARG A 140 14.22 26.28 -0.22
N LYS A 141 13.03 26.10 -0.79
CA LYS A 141 12.65 26.69 -2.08
C LYS A 141 11.60 27.77 -1.87
N SER A 142 11.78 28.92 -2.51
CA SER A 142 10.78 29.97 -2.57
C SER A 142 9.82 29.70 -3.72
N ILE A 143 8.52 29.70 -3.42
CA ILE A 143 7.47 29.69 -4.45
C ILE A 143 7.31 31.14 -4.94
N PRO A 144 7.34 31.41 -6.25
CA PRO A 144 7.04 32.74 -6.78
C PRO A 144 5.69 33.27 -6.27
N ASP A 145 5.67 34.51 -5.80
CA ASP A 145 4.44 35.18 -5.38
C ASP A 145 3.52 35.37 -6.59
N GLY A 146 2.28 34.88 -6.50
CA GLY A 146 1.27 34.96 -7.57
C GLY A 146 0.90 33.65 -8.27
N ILE A 147 1.44 32.50 -7.83
CA ILE A 147 1.02 31.20 -8.37
C ILE A 147 -0.34 30.82 -7.78
N THR A 148 -1.38 30.91 -8.61
CA THR A 148 -2.69 30.32 -8.33
C THR A 148 -2.63 28.85 -8.72
N LEU A 149 -2.88 27.95 -7.76
CA LEU A 149 -3.02 26.52 -8.01
C LEU A 149 -4.30 26.28 -8.82
N LYS A 150 -4.20 26.35 -10.14
CA LYS A 150 -5.26 25.87 -11.03
C LYS A 150 -5.11 24.38 -11.21
N ILE A 151 -6.22 23.66 -11.05
CA ILE A 151 -6.33 22.33 -11.63
C ILE A 151 -6.53 22.59 -13.13
N ASP A 152 -5.77 21.92 -14.01
CA ASP A 152 -5.84 22.09 -15.48
C ASP A 152 -7.28 21.92 -16.04
N ASP A 153 -8.20 21.37 -15.23
CA ASP A 153 -9.58 21.00 -15.58
C ASP A 153 -10.63 21.83 -14.81
N GLU A 154 -10.46 23.15 -14.62
CA GLU A 154 -11.48 24.01 -13.97
C GLU A 154 -12.85 23.94 -14.66
N ASP A 155 -12.89 23.74 -15.98
CA ASP A 155 -14.13 23.61 -16.76
C ASP A 155 -14.83 22.25 -16.57
N ASP A 156 -14.08 21.19 -16.25
CA ASP A 156 -14.62 19.84 -16.03
C ASP A 156 -15.14 19.69 -14.59
N ILE A 157 -14.55 20.39 -13.62
CA ILE A 157 -14.99 20.35 -12.21
C ILE A 157 -16.35 21.03 -12.01
N ASN A 158 -16.65 22.10 -12.75
CA ASN A 158 -17.96 22.77 -12.68
C ASN A 158 -19.11 21.89 -13.17
N LYS A 159 -18.85 20.92 -14.07
CA LYS A 159 -19.84 19.88 -14.44
C LYS A 159 -19.85 18.68 -13.48
N ASN A 160 -18.71 18.29 -12.94
CA ASN A 160 -18.53 17.02 -12.21
C ASN A 160 -18.65 17.10 -10.67
N ILE A 161 -18.93 18.27 -10.07
CA ILE A 161 -19.21 18.38 -8.62
C ILE A 161 -20.72 18.40 -8.33
N GLU A 162 -21.55 18.95 -9.22
CA GLU A 162 -23.02 18.91 -9.08
C GLU A 162 -23.56 17.50 -9.36
N GLU A 163 -22.96 16.78 -10.30
CA GLU A 163 -23.10 15.34 -10.40
C GLU A 163 -22.05 14.71 -9.51
N SER A 164 -22.42 14.23 -8.32
CA SER A 164 -21.58 13.29 -7.58
C SER A 164 -21.24 12.13 -8.53
N SER A 165 -20.05 12.16 -9.15
CA SER A 165 -19.65 11.19 -10.18
C SER A 165 -19.83 9.81 -9.60
N SER A 166 -20.93 9.16 -9.96
CA SER A 166 -21.35 7.96 -9.27
C SER A 166 -20.33 6.90 -9.63
N ILE A 167 -20.05 5.96 -8.72
CA ILE A 167 -19.23 4.79 -9.05
C ILE A 167 -19.79 4.11 -10.32
N LEU A 168 -21.10 4.26 -10.57
CA LEU A 168 -21.81 3.84 -11.77
C LEU A 168 -21.36 4.54 -13.07
N ASP A 169 -20.94 5.80 -13.07
CA ASP A 169 -20.45 6.47 -14.29
C ASP A 169 -19.08 5.96 -14.74
N VAL A 170 -18.27 5.48 -13.80
CA VAL A 170 -17.03 4.75 -14.11
C VAL A 170 -17.32 3.46 -14.88
N PHE A 171 -18.43 2.79 -14.56
CA PHE A 171 -18.90 1.59 -15.28
C PHE A 171 -19.64 1.91 -16.58
N ARG A 172 -20.16 3.14 -16.73
CA ARG A 172 -20.89 3.61 -17.92
C ARG A 172 -19.95 3.83 -19.12
N SER A 173 -18.73 4.31 -18.89
CA SER A 173 -17.74 4.49 -19.95
C SER A 173 -17.07 3.16 -20.35
N ARG A 174 -17.23 2.78 -21.62
CA ARG A 174 -16.71 1.50 -22.18
C ARG A 174 -15.18 1.43 -22.14
N THR A 175 -14.49 2.55 -22.31
CA THR A 175 -13.01 2.63 -22.27
C THR A 175 -12.48 2.56 -20.85
N THR A 176 -13.13 3.26 -19.90
CA THR A 176 -12.77 3.23 -18.47
C THR A 176 -13.02 1.86 -17.86
N ARG A 177 -14.15 1.22 -18.21
CA ARG A 177 -14.45 -0.16 -17.77
C ARG A 177 -13.40 -1.16 -18.24
N GLY A 178 -12.98 -1.09 -19.50
CA GLY A 178 -11.95 -1.98 -20.04
C GLY A 178 -10.61 -1.84 -19.28
N ARG A 179 -10.20 -0.60 -19.00
CA ARG A 179 -9.00 -0.32 -18.20
C ARG A 179 -9.15 -0.81 -16.75
N LEU A 180 -10.30 -0.58 -16.12
CA LEU A 180 -10.58 -1.03 -14.76
C LEU A 180 -10.52 -2.56 -14.65
N VAL A 181 -11.23 -3.28 -15.53
CA VAL A 181 -11.24 -4.75 -15.55
C VAL A 181 -9.83 -5.29 -15.76
N LEU A 182 -9.07 -4.72 -16.69
CA LEU A 182 -7.68 -5.12 -16.92
C LEU A 182 -6.81 -4.89 -15.68
N SER A 183 -6.93 -3.74 -15.02
CA SER A 183 -6.18 -3.46 -13.79
C SER A 183 -6.57 -4.38 -12.64
N VAL A 184 -7.86 -4.70 -12.49
CA VAL A 184 -8.34 -5.67 -11.49
C VAL A 184 -7.80 -7.07 -11.76
N LEU A 185 -7.85 -7.53 -13.01
CA LEU A 185 -7.31 -8.84 -13.41
C LEU A 185 -5.79 -8.93 -13.16
N ILE A 186 -5.04 -7.90 -13.56
CA ILE A 186 -3.59 -7.84 -13.33
C ILE A 186 -3.30 -7.87 -11.82
N SER A 187 -4.01 -7.07 -11.03
CA SER A 187 -3.83 -7.02 -9.57
C SER A 187 -4.19 -8.36 -8.91
N PHE A 188 -5.24 -9.03 -9.39
CA PHE A 188 -5.66 -10.33 -8.89
C PHE A 188 -4.59 -11.40 -9.17
N LEU A 189 -4.12 -11.49 -10.42
CA LEU A 189 -3.07 -12.45 -10.80
C LEU A 189 -1.77 -12.19 -10.04
N CYS A 190 -1.37 -10.93 -9.89
CA CYS A 190 -0.21 -10.54 -9.09
C CYS A 190 -0.36 -10.97 -7.63
N SER A 191 -1.55 -10.78 -7.04
CA SER A 191 -1.83 -11.19 -5.65
C SER A 191 -1.76 -12.72 -5.50
N VAL A 192 -2.33 -13.48 -6.44
CA VAL A 192 -2.28 -14.95 -6.42
C VAL A 192 -0.84 -15.45 -6.45
N VAL A 193 0.00 -14.91 -7.34
CA VAL A 193 1.42 -15.28 -7.43
C VAL A 193 2.17 -14.87 -6.16
N TYR A 194 1.97 -13.65 -5.67
CA TYR A 194 2.64 -13.14 -4.48
C TYR A 194 2.33 -13.97 -3.23
N TYR A 195 1.05 -14.20 -2.94
CA TYR A 195 0.65 -15.01 -1.79
C TYR A 195 0.98 -16.49 -1.99
N GLY A 196 0.90 -17.00 -3.22
CA GLY A 196 1.30 -18.38 -3.54
C GLY A 196 2.77 -18.63 -3.24
N LEU A 197 3.66 -17.73 -3.68
CA LEU A 197 5.09 -17.79 -3.37
C LEU A 197 5.34 -17.65 -1.87
N SER A 198 4.72 -16.65 -1.23
CA SER A 198 4.87 -16.41 0.21
C SER A 198 4.42 -17.58 1.08
N LEU A 199 3.35 -18.28 0.69
CA LEU A 199 2.89 -19.49 1.37
C LEU A 199 3.80 -20.69 1.09
N ASN A 200 4.37 -20.78 -0.11
CA ASN A 200 5.31 -21.86 -0.44
C ASN A 200 6.65 -21.73 0.29
N VAL A 201 7.06 -20.52 0.69
CA VAL A 201 8.25 -20.30 1.54
C VAL A 201 8.16 -21.07 2.86
N VAL A 202 6.96 -21.36 3.36
CA VAL A 202 6.72 -22.19 4.55
C VAL A 202 7.11 -23.66 4.34
N ASN A 203 7.06 -24.15 3.10
CA ASN A 203 7.44 -25.54 2.77
C ASN A 203 8.95 -25.76 2.68
N LEU A 204 9.75 -24.68 2.71
CA LEU A 204 11.20 -24.83 2.86
C LEU A 204 11.47 -25.49 4.21
N LYS A 205 12.24 -26.60 4.23
CA LYS A 205 12.62 -27.34 5.46
C LYS A 205 13.49 -26.53 6.45
N ILE A 206 13.62 -25.22 6.25
CA ILE A 206 14.33 -24.26 7.09
C ILE A 206 13.33 -23.70 8.12
N ASN A 207 13.84 -23.13 9.22
CA ASN A 207 13.01 -22.44 10.20
C ASN A 207 12.12 -21.37 9.53
N LEU A 208 10.80 -21.48 9.72
CA LEU A 208 9.78 -20.59 9.14
C LEU A 208 10.12 -19.10 9.27
N TYR A 209 10.57 -18.66 10.45
CA TYR A 209 10.84 -17.25 10.71
C TYR A 209 12.00 -16.73 9.88
N ILE A 210 13.05 -17.55 9.71
CA ILE A 210 14.22 -17.21 8.89
C ILE A 210 13.84 -17.20 7.42
N SER A 211 13.08 -18.19 6.95
CA SER A 211 12.61 -18.27 5.57
C SER A 211 11.77 -17.04 5.17
N VAL A 212 10.84 -16.63 6.04
CA VAL A 212 10.02 -15.42 5.81
C VAL A 212 10.87 -14.16 5.84
N ALA A 213 11.79 -14.02 6.79
CA ALA A 213 12.68 -12.85 6.87
C ALA A 213 13.58 -12.73 5.64
N VAL A 214 14.19 -13.82 5.18
CA VAL A 214 15.04 -13.84 3.99
C VAL A 214 14.22 -13.53 2.74
N ASN A 215 13.01 -14.08 2.61
CA ASN A 215 12.13 -13.77 1.48
C ASN A 215 11.79 -12.28 1.43
N SER A 216 11.39 -11.69 2.56
CA SER A 216 11.08 -10.26 2.62
C SER A 216 12.31 -9.40 2.34
N LEU A 217 13.49 -9.76 2.85
CA LEU A 217 14.73 -9.05 2.56
C LEU A 217 15.14 -9.18 1.08
N ALA A 218 14.84 -10.31 0.43
CA ALA A 218 15.08 -10.48 -1.00
C ALA A 218 14.18 -9.58 -1.87
N GLU A 219 13.04 -9.12 -1.36
CA GLU A 219 12.19 -8.13 -2.05
C GLU A 219 12.82 -6.73 -2.08
N MET A 220 13.64 -6.36 -1.09
CA MET A 220 14.27 -5.04 -1.02
C MET A 220 15.18 -4.69 -2.22
N PRO A 221 16.13 -5.54 -2.65
CA PRO A 221 16.91 -5.27 -3.86
C PRO A 221 16.04 -5.31 -5.13
N ALA A 222 14.99 -6.13 -5.15
CA ALA A 222 14.04 -6.16 -6.26
C ALA A 222 13.28 -4.82 -6.39
N PHE A 223 12.89 -4.19 -5.28
CA PHE A 223 12.31 -2.85 -5.28
C PHE A 223 13.31 -1.77 -5.73
N LEU A 224 14.59 -1.91 -5.41
CA LEU A 224 15.62 -0.97 -5.86
C LEU A 224 15.74 -1.03 -7.38
N LEU A 225 15.89 -2.25 -7.90
CA LEU A 225 15.99 -2.53 -9.31
C LEU A 225 14.74 -2.04 -10.05
N THR A 226 13.56 -2.29 -9.50
CA THR A 226 12.28 -1.80 -10.04
C THR A 226 12.24 -0.27 -10.10
N THR A 227 12.74 0.41 -9.06
CA THR A 227 12.78 1.89 -9.01
C THR A 227 13.68 2.46 -10.10
N VAL A 228 14.87 1.88 -10.28
CA VAL A 228 15.84 2.29 -11.31
C VAL A 228 15.28 2.02 -12.71
N LEU A 229 14.76 0.81 -12.95
CA LEU A 229 14.16 0.44 -14.23
C LEU A 229 12.93 1.31 -14.55
N LEU A 230 12.14 1.71 -13.55
CA LEU A 230 10.98 2.58 -13.73
C LEU A 230 11.39 3.96 -14.28
N GLN A 231 12.55 4.48 -13.84
CA GLN A 231 13.08 5.76 -14.31
C GLN A 231 13.63 5.67 -15.74
N HIS A 232 14.24 4.53 -16.12
CA HIS A 232 14.86 4.37 -17.44
C HIS A 232 13.91 3.87 -18.54
N LEU A 233 13.09 2.86 -18.25
CA LEU A 233 12.25 2.17 -19.24
C LEU A 233 10.80 2.69 -19.26
N GLY A 234 10.39 3.41 -18.21
CA GLY A 234 9.01 3.85 -18.03
C GLY A 234 8.07 2.73 -17.54
N ARG A 235 6.82 3.11 -17.23
CA ARG A 235 5.86 2.27 -16.47
C ARG A 235 5.36 1.03 -17.21
N LYS A 236 4.98 1.16 -18.48
CA LYS A 236 4.35 0.08 -19.26
C LYS A 236 5.30 -1.08 -19.59
N PRO A 237 6.48 -0.86 -20.19
CA PRO A 237 7.35 -1.97 -20.55
C PRO A 237 7.92 -2.67 -19.31
N LEU A 238 8.14 -1.94 -18.21
CA LEU A 238 8.55 -2.55 -16.95
C LEU A 238 7.51 -3.55 -16.42
N ALA A 239 6.23 -3.17 -16.40
CA ALA A 239 5.16 -4.05 -15.93
C ALA A 239 5.02 -5.31 -16.81
N ILE A 240 5.09 -5.16 -18.13
CA ILE A 240 5.02 -6.29 -19.06
C ILE A 240 6.25 -7.21 -18.88
N GLY A 241 7.44 -6.62 -18.80
CA GLY A 241 8.69 -7.36 -18.61
C GLY A 241 8.72 -8.13 -17.30
N SER A 242 8.31 -7.53 -16.19
CA SER A 242 8.26 -8.19 -14.89
C SER A 242 7.24 -9.33 -14.85
N MET A 243 6.08 -9.16 -15.50
CA MET A 243 5.06 -10.21 -15.57
C MET A 243 5.51 -11.41 -16.41
N LEU A 244 6.15 -11.15 -17.56
CA LEU A 244 6.71 -12.21 -18.40
C LEU A 244 7.83 -12.96 -17.68
N LEU A 245 8.75 -12.22 -17.04
CA LEU A 245 9.85 -12.80 -16.28
C LEU A 245 9.32 -13.67 -15.12
N SER A 246 8.36 -13.17 -14.35
CA SER A 246 7.70 -13.94 -13.30
C SER A 246 7.03 -15.21 -13.84
N GLY A 247 6.38 -15.13 -15.01
CA GLY A 247 5.78 -16.29 -15.67
C GLY A 247 6.81 -17.36 -16.02
N VAL A 248 7.94 -16.96 -16.61
CA VAL A 248 9.05 -17.87 -16.96
C VAL A 248 9.66 -18.52 -15.72
N PHE A 249 9.85 -17.77 -14.63
CA PHE A 249 10.36 -18.33 -13.37
C PHE A 249 9.38 -19.28 -12.70
N CYS A 250 8.08 -19.00 -12.74
CA CYS A 250 7.07 -19.89 -12.16
C CYS A 250 6.94 -21.19 -12.96
N THR A 251 6.99 -21.13 -14.30
CA THR A 251 6.96 -22.33 -15.14
C THR A 251 8.23 -23.15 -15.03
N SER A 252 9.41 -22.51 -14.97
CA SER A 252 10.66 -23.23 -14.75
C SER A 252 10.71 -23.88 -13.37
N ALA A 253 10.26 -23.19 -12.31
CA ALA A 253 10.13 -23.78 -10.97
C ALA A 253 9.18 -25.00 -10.97
N SER A 254 8.08 -24.93 -11.72
CA SER A 254 7.16 -26.07 -11.88
C SER A 254 7.75 -27.23 -12.68
N LEU A 255 8.75 -27.00 -13.54
CA LEU A 255 9.43 -28.05 -14.30
C LEU A 255 10.59 -28.69 -13.51
N ILE A 256 11.13 -27.98 -12.51
CA ILE A 256 12.21 -28.44 -11.62
C ILE A 256 11.69 -29.39 -10.53
N THR A 257 10.39 -29.75 -10.52
CA THR A 257 9.78 -30.76 -9.63
C THR A 257 10.24 -32.20 -9.90
N GLY A 258 11.52 -32.40 -10.24
CA GLY A 258 12.25 -33.66 -10.15
C GLY A 258 13.06 -33.80 -8.85
N VAL A 259 13.12 -32.78 -7.98
CA VAL A 259 13.82 -32.86 -6.68
C VAL A 259 12.89 -32.36 -5.57
N GLY A 260 12.03 -33.23 -5.06
CA GLY A 260 11.23 -32.96 -3.86
C GLY A 260 9.71 -33.04 -4.03
N ALA A 261 9.21 -33.85 -4.98
CA ALA A 261 7.81 -34.27 -4.91
C ALA A 261 7.60 -35.11 -3.63
N MET A 262 6.75 -34.58 -2.74
CA MET A 262 5.98 -35.26 -1.69
C MET A 262 6.48 -36.65 -1.26
N ARG A 263 7.16 -36.71 -0.12
CA ARG A 263 6.96 -37.75 0.89
C ARG A 263 6.78 -37.07 2.24
#